data_AF-A0A381XH91-F1
#
_entry.id   AF-A0A381XH91-F1
#
_cell.length_a   1.000
_cell.length_b   1.000
_cell.length_c   1.000
_cell.angle_alpha   90.00
_cell.angle_beta   90.00
_cell.angle_gamma   90.00
#
_symmetry.space_group_name_H-M   'P 1'
#
loop_
_entity.id
_entity.type
_entity.pdbx_description
1 polymer ?
#
loop_
_entity_poly.entity_id
_entity_poly.type
_entity_poly.pdbx_seq_one_letter_code
_entity_poly.pdbx_strand_id
1 'polypeptide(L)'
;MSEQQFLCPRGCGLLHPYKRLLKKHRYYHCKQCKGIKLDVDEIQALGFSGKKLKKNTLENILHRGTPCSLNCPNCTRNMVEIALTYDEKRLKELMRSPSLLHLPMIIPGVDIVFGPIMLLYAASRDVLGKKNVKTVTIDGCQYCSTFWFDKDELQLLTMYKTHKE
;
A
#
# COMPACT_ATOMS: atom_id res chain seq x y z
N MET A 1 -18.66 15.18 14.66
CA MET A 1 -18.05 15.11 13.32
C MET A 1 -18.49 13.80 12.69
N SER A 2 -19.18 13.85 11.56
CA SER A 2 -19.68 12.66 10.86
C SER A 2 -18.52 11.74 10.46
N GLU A 3 -18.67 10.43 10.69
CA GLU A 3 -17.68 9.46 10.29
C GLU A 3 -17.70 9.33 8.76
N GLN A 4 -16.61 9.73 8.10
CA GLN A 4 -16.51 9.66 6.64
C GLN A 4 -16.57 8.19 6.19
N GLN A 5 -17.57 7.89 5.37
CA GLN A 5 -17.82 6.56 4.82
C GLN A 5 -17.20 6.46 3.42
N PHE A 6 -16.44 5.40 3.18
CA PHE A 6 -15.83 5.12 1.89
C PHE A 6 -16.38 3.80 1.33
N LEU A 7 -16.57 3.70 0.02
CA LEU A 7 -17.01 2.47 -0.65
C LEU A 7 -15.81 1.71 -1.20
N CYS A 8 -15.87 0.38 -1.16
CA CYS A 8 -14.88 -0.48 -1.78
C CYS A 8 -14.91 -0.32 -3.31
N PRO A 9 -13.78 -0.02 -3.97
CA PRO A 9 -13.73 0.11 -5.43
C PRO A 9 -14.17 -1.16 -6.16
N ARG A 10 -13.99 -2.32 -5.54
CA ARG A 10 -14.39 -3.64 -6.07
C ARG A 10 -15.87 -3.98 -5.81
N GLY A 11 -16.67 -3.04 -5.28
CA GLY A 11 -18.12 -3.23 -5.08
C GLY A 11 -18.51 -4.02 -3.82
N CYS A 12 -17.57 -4.30 -2.91
CA CYS A 12 -17.84 -5.09 -1.69
C CYS A 12 -18.65 -4.36 -0.59
N GLY A 13 -19.10 -3.13 -0.82
CA GLY A 13 -19.75 -2.28 0.18
C GLY A 13 -18.78 -1.37 0.95
N LEU A 14 -19.14 -1.01 2.18
CA LEU A 14 -18.42 0.00 2.98
C LEU A 14 -17.02 -0.47 3.40
N LEU A 15 -16.04 0.43 3.30
CA LEU A 15 -14.72 0.25 3.90
C LEU A 15 -14.79 0.49 5.40
N HIS A 16 -14.01 -0.29 6.14
CA HIS A 16 -13.92 -0.19 7.57
C HIS A 16 -12.63 0.52 7.97
N PRO A 17 -12.70 1.50 8.90
CA PRO A 17 -11.50 2.08 9.44
C PRO A 17 -10.72 1.01 10.21
N TYR A 18 -9.40 1.00 10.06
CA TYR A 18 -8.55 0.21 10.93
C TYR A 18 -8.48 0.87 12.31
N LYS A 19 -8.92 0.18 13.36
CA LYS A 19 -8.95 0.73 14.71
C LYS A 19 -7.55 0.77 15.32
N ARG A 20 -7.06 1.95 15.68
CA ARG A 20 -5.85 2.12 16.51
C ARG A 20 -6.00 3.32 17.46
N LEU A 21 -5.44 3.21 18.67
CA LEU A 21 -5.52 4.19 19.77
C LEU A 21 -4.91 5.57 19.46
N LEU A 22 -4.00 5.68 18.48
CA LEU A 22 -3.36 6.95 18.11
C LEU A 22 -4.24 7.68 17.08
N LYS A 23 -4.99 8.68 17.56
CA LYS A 23 -6.08 9.43 16.90
C LYS A 23 -5.81 10.04 15.50
N LYS A 24 -4.60 9.95 14.93
CA LYS A 24 -4.16 10.86 13.85
C LYS A 24 -4.17 10.27 12.43
N HIS A 25 -4.15 8.95 12.24
CA HIS A 25 -4.15 8.34 10.89
C HIS A 25 -5.14 7.17 10.81
N ARG A 26 -6.07 7.23 9.86
CA ARG A 26 -7.15 6.24 9.68
C ARG A 26 -7.04 5.62 8.30
N TYR A 27 -6.37 4.48 8.22
CA TYR A 27 -6.41 3.66 7.02
C TYR A 27 -7.74 2.93 6.94
N TYR A 28 -8.24 2.69 5.74
CA TYR A 28 -9.50 2.00 5.50
C TYR A 28 -9.24 0.70 4.74
N HIS A 29 -9.95 -0.35 5.12
CA HIS A 29 -9.81 -1.66 4.50
C HIS A 29 -11.18 -2.26 4.18
N CYS A 30 -11.22 -3.10 3.16
CA CYS A 30 -12.38 -3.93 2.87
C CYS A 30 -12.27 -5.24 3.64
N LYS A 31 -13.33 -5.63 4.37
CA LYS A 31 -13.35 -6.93 5.06
C LYS A 31 -13.50 -8.12 4.10
N GLN A 32 -14.11 -7.91 2.93
CA GLN A 32 -14.37 -8.97 1.95
C GLN A 32 -13.15 -9.20 1.05
N CYS A 33 -12.82 -8.24 0.19
CA CYS A 33 -11.68 -8.34 -0.73
C CYS A 33 -10.33 -8.03 -0.09
N LYS A 34 -10.28 -7.82 1.24
CA LYS A 34 -9.06 -7.52 2.03
C LYS A 34 -8.24 -6.33 1.54
N GLY A 35 -8.78 -5.53 0.63
CA GLY A 35 -8.05 -4.43 0.04
C GLY A 35 -7.86 -3.27 1.02
N ILE A 36 -6.82 -2.49 0.79
CA ILE A 36 -6.37 -1.41 1.66
C ILE A 36 -6.33 -0.11 0.86
N LYS A 37 -7.00 0.92 1.37
CA LYS A 37 -6.90 2.30 0.89
C LYS A 37 -5.77 3.01 1.65
N LEU A 38 -4.82 3.60 0.92
CA LEU A 38 -3.73 4.40 1.49
C LEU A 38 -3.59 5.72 0.73
N ASP A 39 -3.57 6.84 1.44
CA ASP A 39 -3.31 8.14 0.83
C ASP A 39 -1.81 8.45 0.80
N VAL A 40 -1.35 9.24 -0.16
CA VAL A 40 0.07 9.61 -0.28
C VAL A 40 0.60 10.25 1.01
N ASP A 41 -0.15 11.18 1.60
CA ASP A 41 0.28 11.87 2.82
C ASP A 41 0.39 10.89 4.01
N GLU A 42 -0.45 9.86 4.05
CA GLU A 42 -0.39 8.76 5.03
C GLU A 42 0.86 7.89 4.84
N ILE A 43 1.16 7.50 3.60
CA ILE A 43 2.37 6.74 3.25
C ILE A 43 3.62 7.53 3.64
N GLN A 44 3.62 8.84 3.41
CA GLN A 44 4.73 9.70 3.81
C GLN A 44 4.89 9.82 5.32
N ALA A 45 3.79 9.97 6.05
CA ALA A 45 3.80 10.08 7.51
C ALA A 45 4.31 8.80 8.18
N LEU A 46 4.04 7.64 7.57
CA LEU A 46 4.48 6.32 8.04
C LEU A 46 5.88 5.90 7.59
N GLY A 47 6.63 6.75 6.87
CA GLY A 47 7.97 6.41 6.43
C GLY A 47 8.90 6.02 7.58
N PHE A 48 9.44 4.81 7.55
CA PHE A 48 10.32 4.27 8.60
C PHE A 48 11.79 4.64 8.35
N SER A 49 12.52 5.02 9.42
CA SER A 49 13.98 5.29 9.52
C SER A 49 14.76 5.20 8.19
N GLY A 50 14.83 6.31 7.45
CA GLY A 50 15.63 6.47 6.22
C GLY A 50 14.98 5.96 4.91
N LYS A 51 13.82 5.30 4.99
CA LYS A 51 13.09 4.73 3.83
C LYS A 51 11.79 5.48 3.54
N LYS A 52 11.85 6.82 3.60
CA LYS A 52 10.70 7.70 3.33
C LYS A 52 10.50 7.88 1.83
N LEU A 53 9.29 7.61 1.35
CA LEU A 53 8.90 7.90 -0.02
C LEU A 53 8.59 9.39 -0.17
N LYS A 54 9.15 10.02 -1.22
CA LYS A 54 8.82 11.40 -1.57
C LYS A 54 7.46 11.44 -2.25
N LYS A 55 6.71 12.53 -2.05
CA LYS A 55 5.35 12.74 -2.58
C LYS A 55 5.35 12.65 -4.09
N ASN A 56 6.29 13.37 -4.72
CA ASN A 56 6.49 13.32 -6.17
C ASN A 56 6.82 11.91 -6.69
N THR A 57 7.53 11.07 -5.92
CA THR A 57 7.79 9.68 -6.31
C THR A 57 6.49 8.87 -6.36
N LEU A 58 5.62 9.06 -5.37
CA LEU A 58 4.33 8.38 -5.31
C LEU A 58 3.36 8.89 -6.39
N GLU A 59 3.32 10.20 -6.61
CA GLU A 59 2.53 10.80 -7.69
C GLU A 59 3.02 10.33 -9.07
N ASN A 60 4.34 10.26 -9.27
CA ASN A 60 4.91 9.69 -10.50
C ASN A 60 4.52 8.23 -10.71
N ILE A 61 4.37 7.44 -9.64
CA ILE A 61 3.86 6.06 -9.75
C ILE A 61 2.41 6.08 -10.23
N LEU A 62 1.55 6.92 -9.65
CA LEU A 62 0.15 7.08 -10.06
C LEU A 62 0.05 7.52 -11.53
N HIS A 63 0.88 8.47 -11.97
CA HIS A 63 0.86 9.00 -13.34
C HIS A 63 1.33 8.01 -14.41
N ARG A 64 1.99 6.91 -14.03
CA ARG A 64 2.38 5.82 -14.96
C ARG A 64 1.22 4.87 -15.26
N GLY A 65 0.17 4.90 -14.45
CA GLY A 65 -0.97 3.99 -14.61
C GLY A 65 -1.83 4.32 -15.82
N THR A 66 -2.54 3.31 -16.29
CA THR A 66 -3.53 3.40 -17.37
C THR A 66 -4.94 3.46 -16.80
N PRO A 67 -5.86 4.31 -17.31
CA PRO A 67 -7.24 4.37 -16.81
C PRO A 67 -7.92 3.01 -16.72
N CYS A 68 -8.62 2.75 -15.62
CA CYS A 68 -9.40 1.53 -15.39
C CYS A 68 -10.86 1.85 -15.02
N SER A 69 -11.69 0.80 -14.91
CA SER A 69 -13.13 0.92 -14.63
C SER A 69 -13.45 1.11 -13.15
N LEU A 70 -12.46 1.06 -12.25
CA LEU A 70 -12.68 1.22 -10.82
C LEU A 70 -12.87 2.68 -10.45
N ASN A 71 -13.78 2.94 -9.51
CA ASN A 71 -14.01 4.28 -8.98
C ASN A 71 -13.22 4.48 -7.69
N CYS A 72 -12.55 5.63 -7.58
CA CYS A 72 -11.79 6.01 -6.41
C CYS A 72 -12.70 6.08 -5.18
N PRO A 73 -12.32 5.44 -4.06
CA PRO A 73 -13.15 5.44 -2.87
C PRO A 73 -13.28 6.85 -2.26
N ASN A 74 -12.31 7.74 -2.54
CA ASN A 74 -12.24 9.08 -1.93
C ASN A 74 -12.93 10.16 -2.77
N CYS A 75 -12.75 10.16 -4.09
CA CYS A 75 -13.24 11.22 -4.98
C CYS A 75 -14.10 10.75 -6.15
N THR A 76 -14.50 9.47 -6.16
CA THR A 76 -15.37 8.79 -7.14
C THR A 76 -14.92 8.78 -8.61
N ARG A 77 -13.88 9.53 -8.97
CA ARG A 77 -13.27 9.51 -10.31
C ARG A 77 -12.67 8.14 -10.63
N ASN A 78 -12.58 7.83 -11.92
CA ASN A 78 -11.90 6.65 -12.41
C ASN A 78 -10.46 6.58 -11.89
N MET A 79 -10.11 5.38 -11.43
CA MET A 79 -8.77 5.02 -11.03
C MET A 79 -7.93 4.67 -12.27
N VAL A 80 -6.66 4.44 -12.01
CA VAL A 80 -5.71 3.90 -12.95
C VAL A 80 -5.15 2.59 -12.41
N GLU A 81 -4.92 1.65 -13.31
CA GLU A 81 -4.20 0.42 -13.06
C GLU A 81 -2.70 0.67 -13.27
N ILE A 82 -1.86 0.22 -12.32
CA ILE A 82 -0.44 0.54 -12.25
C ILE A 82 0.36 -0.75 -12.10
N ALA A 83 1.16 -1.09 -13.12
CA ALA A 83 2.13 -2.18 -13.02
C ALA A 83 3.37 -1.74 -12.22
N LEU A 84 3.53 -2.25 -11.01
CA LEU A 84 4.71 -2.04 -10.17
C LEU A 84 5.74 -3.14 -10.41
N THR A 85 6.86 -2.77 -11.03
CA THR A 85 8.02 -3.65 -11.19
C THR A 85 8.99 -3.44 -10.03
N TYR A 86 9.41 -4.53 -9.37
CA TYR A 86 10.27 -4.49 -8.19
C TYR A 86 11.26 -5.65 -8.13
N ASP A 87 12.36 -5.46 -7.40
CA ASP A 87 13.30 -6.54 -7.05
C ASP A 87 12.76 -7.31 -5.83
N GLU A 88 12.34 -8.55 -6.05
CA GLU A 88 11.77 -9.42 -5.02
C GLU A 88 12.77 -9.68 -3.88
N LYS A 89 14.08 -9.77 -4.20
CA LYS A 89 15.11 -9.96 -3.18
C LYS A 89 15.18 -8.75 -2.25
N ARG A 90 15.14 -7.54 -2.82
CA ARG A 90 15.08 -6.29 -2.04
C ARG A 90 13.84 -6.24 -1.17
N LEU A 91 12.67 -6.57 -1.71
CA LEU A 91 11.42 -6.60 -0.92
C LEU A 91 11.53 -7.59 0.25
N LYS A 92 12.05 -8.80 0.02
CA LYS A 92 12.31 -9.82 1.05
C LYS A 92 13.24 -9.31 2.16
N GLU A 93 14.34 -8.64 1.79
CA GLU A 93 15.29 -8.07 2.74
C GLU A 93 14.66 -6.94 3.58
N LEU A 94 13.82 -6.11 2.97
CA LEU A 94 13.08 -5.05 3.68
C LEU A 94 12.11 -5.64 4.71
N MET A 95 11.38 -6.70 4.34
CA MET A 95 10.41 -7.36 5.22
C MET A 95 11.07 -8.14 6.36
N ARG A 96 12.31 -8.64 6.17
CA ARG A 96 13.09 -9.38 7.19
C ARG A 96 14.01 -8.51 8.05
N SER A 97 14.10 -7.21 7.77
CA SER A 97 15.06 -6.32 8.44
C SER A 97 14.74 -6.19 9.95
N PRO A 98 15.64 -6.62 10.86
CA PRO A 98 15.39 -6.64 12.32
C PRO A 98 15.06 -5.26 12.89
N SER A 99 15.71 -4.21 12.38
CA SER A 99 15.48 -2.81 12.76
C SER A 99 14.10 -2.28 12.34
N LEU A 100 13.44 -2.91 11.36
CA LEU A 100 12.07 -2.62 10.96
C LEU A 100 11.05 -3.59 11.54
N LEU A 101 11.47 -4.67 12.20
CA LEU A 101 10.59 -5.72 12.73
C LEU A 101 10.05 -5.39 14.13
N HIS A 102 10.77 -4.59 14.93
CA HIS A 102 10.32 -4.20 16.27
C HIS A 102 9.27 -3.08 16.27
N LEU A 103 9.32 -2.14 15.34
CA LEU A 103 8.36 -1.02 15.27
C LEU A 103 6.91 -1.39 14.86
N PRO A 104 6.66 -2.27 13.87
CA PRO A 104 5.32 -2.64 13.41
C PRO A 104 4.62 -3.66 14.32
N MET A 105 5.37 -4.39 15.16
CA MET A 105 4.82 -5.45 16.02
C MET A 105 4.33 -4.93 17.39
N ILE A 106 4.90 -3.82 17.87
CA ILE A 106 4.49 -3.21 19.16
C ILE A 106 3.16 -2.47 19.02
N ILE A 107 2.82 -2.00 17.82
CA ILE A 107 1.68 -1.12 17.65
C ILE A 107 0.66 -1.72 16.67
N PRO A 108 -0.50 -2.19 17.17
CA PRO A 108 -1.55 -2.83 16.36
C PRO A 108 -1.92 -2.01 15.13
N GLY A 109 -2.00 -2.63 13.95
CA GLY A 109 -2.49 -2.02 12.71
C GLY A 109 -1.49 -1.36 11.78
N VAL A 110 -0.26 -1.13 12.24
CA VAL A 110 0.83 -0.74 11.32
C VAL A 110 1.28 -1.95 10.48
N ASP A 111 1.08 -3.16 10.99
CA ASP A 111 1.46 -4.42 10.35
C ASP A 111 0.71 -4.72 9.04
N ILE A 112 -0.43 -4.08 8.81
CA ILE A 112 -1.25 -4.26 7.59
C ILE A 112 -0.79 -3.35 6.46
N VAL A 113 -0.41 -2.11 6.78
CA VAL A 113 0.01 -1.11 5.80
C VAL A 113 1.51 -1.19 5.50
N PHE A 114 2.28 -1.89 6.34
CA PHE A 114 3.73 -2.08 6.18
C PHE A 114 4.09 -2.73 4.83
N GLY A 115 3.42 -3.83 4.47
CA GLY A 115 3.64 -4.52 3.20
C GLY A 115 3.45 -3.62 1.98
N PRO A 116 2.26 -2.98 1.80
CA PRO A 116 2.03 -1.99 0.74
C PRO A 116 3.09 -0.90 0.63
N ILE A 117 3.51 -0.33 1.76
CA ILE A 117 4.52 0.75 1.78
C ILE A 117 5.90 0.22 1.36
N MET A 118 6.30 -0.96 1.83
CA MET A 118 7.56 -1.58 1.42
C MET A 118 7.56 -1.97 -0.05
N LEU A 119 6.42 -2.41 -0.59
CA LEU A 119 6.25 -2.68 -2.01
C LEU A 119 6.43 -1.41 -2.85
N LEU A 120 5.74 -0.32 -2.51
CA LEU A 120 5.92 0.97 -3.18
C LEU A 120 7.38 1.45 -3.11
N TYR A 121 8.04 1.25 -1.98
CA TYR A 121 9.46 1.58 -1.82
C TYR A 121 10.36 0.72 -2.70
N ALA A 122 10.10 -0.58 -2.79
CA ALA A 122 10.86 -1.48 -3.64
C ALA A 122 10.67 -1.15 -5.13
N ALA A 123 9.44 -0.83 -5.53
CA ALA A 123 9.07 -0.46 -6.90
C ALA A 123 9.55 0.95 -7.30
N SER A 124 9.77 1.85 -6.32
CA SER A 124 10.30 3.18 -6.60
C SER A 124 11.80 3.20 -6.91
N ARG A 125 12.46 2.04 -6.84
CA ARG A 125 13.90 1.90 -7.03
C ARG A 125 14.17 1.18 -8.34
N ASP A 126 15.26 1.57 -8.98
CA ASP A 126 15.67 0.92 -10.22
C ASP A 126 15.92 -0.59 -10.01
N VAL A 127 15.53 -1.35 -11.04
CA VAL A 127 15.62 -2.80 -11.16
C VAL A 127 16.61 -3.21 -12.26
N LEU A 128 17.26 -2.25 -12.93
CA LEU A 128 18.30 -2.54 -13.92
C LEU A 128 19.40 -3.43 -13.32
N GLY A 129 19.73 -4.52 -14.03
CA GLY A 129 20.71 -5.50 -13.60
C GLY A 129 20.28 -6.41 -12.43
N LYS A 130 19.00 -6.37 -12.00
CA LYS A 130 18.47 -7.29 -10.98
C LYS A 130 17.99 -8.59 -11.61
N LYS A 131 18.26 -9.70 -10.92
CA LYS A 131 17.91 -11.06 -11.39
C LYS A 131 16.51 -11.51 -10.96
N ASN A 132 15.97 -10.95 -9.88
CA ASN A 132 14.70 -11.39 -9.27
C ASN A 132 13.62 -10.32 -9.45
N VAL A 133 13.40 -9.88 -10.68
CA VAL A 133 12.40 -8.85 -10.98
C VAL A 133 11.02 -9.50 -11.04
N LYS A 134 10.07 -8.91 -10.32
CA LYS A 134 8.65 -9.28 -10.32
C LYS A 134 7.81 -8.05 -10.64
N THR A 135 6.59 -8.30 -11.11
CA THR A 135 5.61 -7.25 -11.35
C THR A 135 4.33 -7.60 -10.61
N VAL A 136 3.74 -6.60 -9.98
CA VAL A 136 2.43 -6.67 -9.35
C VAL A 136 1.62 -5.48 -9.82
N THR A 137 0.36 -5.71 -10.16
CA THR A 137 -0.55 -4.66 -10.60
C THR A 137 -1.28 -4.13 -9.39
N ILE A 138 -1.38 -2.81 -9.23
CA ILE A 138 -2.16 -2.15 -8.18
C ILE A 138 -3.07 -1.09 -8.78
N ASP A 139 -4.06 -0.61 -8.04
CA ASP A 139 -4.91 0.50 -8.46
C ASP A 139 -4.54 1.81 -7.74
N GLY A 140 -4.75 2.94 -8.40
CA GLY A 140 -4.54 4.26 -7.80
C GLY A 140 -5.40 5.36 -8.40
N CYS A 141 -5.52 6.49 -7.71
CA CYS A 141 -6.22 7.67 -8.19
C CYS A 141 -5.25 8.83 -8.33
N GLN A 142 -5.07 9.30 -9.57
CA GLN A 142 -4.18 10.44 -9.89
C GLN A 142 -4.73 11.79 -9.37
N TYR A 143 -6.03 11.89 -9.09
CA TYR A 143 -6.67 13.16 -8.73
C TYR A 143 -6.59 13.49 -7.25
N CYS A 144 -6.66 12.49 -6.38
CA CYS A 144 -6.61 12.68 -4.92
C CYS A 144 -5.45 11.93 -4.27
N SER A 145 -4.52 11.41 -5.07
CA SER A 145 -3.30 10.74 -4.62
C SER A 145 -3.57 9.59 -3.64
N THR A 146 -4.52 8.73 -3.99
CA THR A 146 -4.92 7.55 -3.19
C THR A 146 -4.52 6.28 -3.91
N PHE A 147 -3.88 5.35 -3.20
CA PHE A 147 -3.62 3.99 -3.65
C PHE A 147 -4.66 3.01 -3.11
N TRP A 148 -4.90 1.96 -3.88
CA TRP A 148 -5.70 0.82 -3.52
C TRP A 148 -4.91 -0.46 -3.80
N PHE A 149 -4.70 -1.24 -2.74
CA PHE A 149 -4.02 -2.53 -2.81
C PHE A 149 -5.06 -3.62 -2.60
N ASP A 150 -5.19 -4.58 -3.50
CA ASP A 150 -6.14 -5.70 -3.33
C ASP A 150 -5.50 -6.96 -2.69
N LYS A 151 -6.31 -7.98 -2.39
CA LYS A 151 -5.84 -9.18 -1.66
C LYS A 151 -4.77 -9.95 -2.42
N ASP A 152 -4.84 -10.00 -3.75
CA ASP A 152 -3.97 -10.88 -4.52
C ASP A 152 -2.55 -10.31 -4.57
N GLU A 153 -2.44 -8.99 -4.58
CA GLU A 153 -1.20 -8.25 -4.40
C GLU A 153 -0.62 -8.41 -2.98
N LEU A 154 -1.48 -8.45 -1.97
CA LEU A 154 -1.10 -8.55 -0.55
C LEU A 154 -0.78 -9.97 -0.08
N GLN A 155 -1.20 -10.99 -0.81
CA GLN A 155 -0.82 -12.39 -0.57
C GLN A 155 0.69 -12.59 -0.73
N LEU A 156 1.30 -11.92 -1.71
CA LEU A 156 2.76 -11.90 -1.90
C LEU A 156 3.51 -11.39 -0.66
N LEU A 157 2.88 -10.51 0.13
CA LEU A 157 3.48 -9.86 1.29
C LEU A 157 3.23 -10.62 2.60
N THR A 158 2.14 -11.40 2.67
CA THR A 158 1.78 -12.20 3.85
C THR A 158 2.56 -13.52 3.94
N MET A 159 3.05 -14.07 2.82
CA MET A 159 3.96 -15.24 2.82
C MET A 159 5.25 -15.00 3.62
N TYR A 160 5.67 -13.74 3.84
CA TYR A 160 6.85 -13.42 4.63
C TYR A 160 6.61 -13.33 6.14
N LYS A 161 5.35 -13.37 6.60
CA LYS A 161 5.02 -13.48 8.04
C LYS A 161 5.22 -14.92 8.57
N THR A 162 5.33 -15.93 7.69
CA THR A 162 5.32 -17.38 8.04
C THR A 162 6.66 -18.11 7.89
N HIS A 163 7.79 -17.47 8.22
CA HIS A 163 8.99 -18.23 8.59
C HIS A 163 9.37 -17.90 10.03
N LYS A 164 8.65 -18.56 10.93
CA LYS A 164 9.05 -18.82 12.30
C LYS A 164 9.31 -20.32 12.35
N GLU A 165 10.54 -20.73 12.05
CA GLU A 165 11.08 -21.99 12.59
C GLU A 165 11.62 -21.69 13.99
#